data_AF-A0A847A7X8-F1
#
_entry.id   AF-A0A847A7X8-F1
#
_cell.length_a   1.000
_cell.length_b   1.000
_cell.length_c   1.000
_cell.angle_alpha   90.00
_cell.angle_beta   90.00
_cell.angle_gamma   90.00
#
_symmetry.space_group_name_H-M   'P 1'
#
loop_
_entity.id
_entity.type
_entity.pdbx_description
1 polymer ?
#
loop_
_entity_poly.entity_id
_entity_poly.type
_entity_poly.pdbx_seq_one_letter_code
_entity_poly.pdbx_strand_id
1 'polypeptide(L)'
;RLRSGKGGAKAVSRSAEKQNLEAAFKQGNFLVDITEGLSKEAIYGPLPIKIPVRAGLIEGDEVLLHAGLQDLELGDASKSVWTYREKFRYQEALQRREAVIDISPRKYGAKRWHLVNIRVQAEFLIFLAQTGMNLTQAKELGRGALKYKPLGDSWQVRCYKNRRGGEVSFRIYKSYKPFLERFRAFVNHFFPDSKYFFPQFDNHGEGESYSRTGVTHFSMLRKLFKAHGLSWITPRELRNTRVNWLLRRSGDSELTADMAQHTREVLKDQYERPSQQRAMAEVTRFWSKRDPIKQGELKASVISSSCNGEPESVADIPELIVEPNCVNPSGCLWCKHHRDVDSGDYVWSISSFRHLKTIEASMTLNRDEVPSDVVVGRLSEKLSWFKNSSSKRADWVSEAQERIEEGDYHPNWAPIIELLEQ
;
A
#
# COMPACT_ATOMS: atom_id res chain seq x y z
N ARG A 1 -3.08 -0.31 37.29
CA ARG A 1 -3.88 -0.68 36.10
C ARG A 1 -3.32 0.09 34.91
N LEU A 2 -2.49 -0.54 34.08
CA LEU A 2 -1.97 0.05 32.84
C LEU A 2 -3.13 0.31 31.89
N ARG A 3 -3.25 1.55 31.39
CA ARG A 3 -4.28 1.91 30.40
C ARG A 3 -4.04 1.12 29.12
N SER A 4 -5.04 0.34 28.70
CA SER A 4 -5.10 -0.25 27.36
C SER A 4 -4.86 0.85 26.32
N GLY A 5 -3.80 0.71 25.52
CA GLY A 5 -3.54 1.58 24.38
C GLY A 5 -4.73 1.55 23.41
N LYS A 6 -5.04 2.70 22.78
CA LYS A 6 -6.03 2.76 21.71
C LYS A 6 -5.59 1.81 20.61
N GLY A 7 -6.47 0.88 20.22
CA GLY A 7 -6.19 -0.09 19.16
C GLY A 7 -5.68 0.61 17.89
N GLY A 8 -4.52 0.17 17.40
CA GLY A 8 -3.92 0.67 16.18
C GLY A 8 -4.84 0.48 14.96
N ALA A 9 -4.63 1.31 13.94
CA ALA A 9 -5.42 1.24 12.71
C ALA A 9 -5.30 -0.14 12.06
N LYS A 10 -6.43 -0.73 11.65
CA LYS A 10 -6.47 -2.04 10.96
C LYS A 10 -5.60 -2.01 9.69
N ALA A 11 -4.85 -3.09 9.48
CA ALA A 11 -4.03 -3.26 8.28
C ALA A 11 -4.90 -3.22 7.01
N VAL A 12 -4.41 -2.55 5.97
CA VAL A 12 -5.10 -2.39 4.68
C VAL A 12 -4.58 -3.44 3.70
N SER A 13 -5.46 -3.98 2.85
CA SER A 13 -5.07 -4.98 1.84
C SER A 13 -4.13 -4.38 0.79
N ARG A 14 -3.32 -5.25 0.16
CA ARG A 14 -2.34 -4.87 -0.88
C ARG A 14 -2.95 -4.08 -2.04
N SER A 15 -4.17 -4.45 -2.46
CA SER A 15 -4.89 -3.81 -3.57
C SER A 15 -5.36 -2.41 -3.18
N ALA A 16 -5.97 -2.26 -2.00
CA ALA A 16 -6.45 -0.97 -1.50
C ALA A 16 -5.30 0.01 -1.23
N GLU A 17 -4.13 -0.48 -0.81
CA GLU A 17 -2.96 0.36 -0.59
C GLU A 17 -2.33 0.87 -1.90
N LYS A 18 -2.29 0.05 -2.95
CA LYS A 18 -1.86 0.47 -4.29
C LYS A 18 -2.83 1.46 -4.93
N GLN A 19 -4.14 1.18 -4.84
CA GLN A 19 -5.19 2.05 -5.39
C GLN A 19 -5.18 3.46 -4.77
N ASN A 20 -4.89 3.57 -3.47
CA ASN A 20 -4.84 4.87 -2.79
C ASN A 20 -3.68 5.76 -3.30
N LEU A 21 -2.54 5.15 -3.63
CA LEU A 21 -1.40 5.89 -4.17
C LEU A 21 -1.62 6.34 -5.61
N GLU A 22 -2.15 5.46 -6.45
CA GLU A 22 -2.48 5.81 -7.82
C GLU A 22 -3.50 6.96 -7.86
N ALA A 23 -4.53 6.90 -7.02
CA ALA A 23 -5.50 7.97 -6.86
C ALA A 23 -4.85 9.28 -6.37
N ALA A 24 -3.91 9.22 -5.42
CA ALA A 24 -3.19 10.40 -4.95
C ALA A 24 -2.28 11.02 -6.05
N PHE A 25 -1.64 10.20 -6.88
CA PHE A 25 -0.88 10.68 -8.03
C PHE A 25 -1.76 11.32 -9.10
N LYS A 26 -2.89 10.69 -9.44
CA LYS A 26 -3.89 11.25 -10.36
C LYS A 26 -4.41 12.59 -9.85
N GLN A 27 -4.78 12.69 -8.57
CA GLN A 27 -5.17 13.95 -7.95
C GLN A 27 -4.05 14.99 -7.99
N GLY A 28 -2.80 14.62 -7.68
CA GLY A 28 -1.67 15.55 -7.73
C GLY A 28 -1.43 16.12 -9.12
N ASN A 29 -1.40 15.28 -10.15
CA ASN A 29 -1.22 15.69 -11.55
C ASN A 29 -2.37 16.59 -11.99
N PHE A 30 -3.60 16.20 -11.69
CA PHE A 30 -4.79 16.96 -12.04
C PHE A 30 -4.80 18.35 -11.41
N LEU A 31 -4.41 18.46 -10.13
CA LEU A 31 -4.29 19.77 -9.47
C LEU A 31 -3.24 20.66 -10.14
N VAL A 32 -2.09 20.10 -10.55
CA VAL A 32 -1.05 20.85 -11.26
C VAL A 32 -1.58 21.38 -12.59
N ASP A 33 -2.18 20.51 -13.40
CA ASP A 33 -2.71 20.88 -14.72
C ASP A 33 -3.80 21.97 -14.59
N ILE A 34 -4.68 21.88 -13.58
CA ILE A 34 -5.68 22.92 -13.25
C ILE A 34 -5.01 24.25 -12.87
N THR A 35 -3.96 24.24 -12.05
CA THR A 35 -3.26 25.48 -11.64
C THR A 35 -2.52 26.16 -12.79
N GLU A 36 -2.01 25.38 -13.75
CA GLU A 36 -1.34 25.89 -14.95
C GLU A 36 -2.35 26.46 -15.94
N GLY A 37 -3.49 25.78 -16.16
CA GLY A 37 -4.57 26.27 -17.02
C GLY A 37 -5.31 27.49 -16.49
N LEU A 38 -5.38 27.68 -15.17
CA LEU A 38 -6.02 28.84 -14.54
C LEU A 38 -5.06 30.04 -14.43
N SER A 39 -4.39 30.41 -15.52
CA SER A 39 -3.54 31.60 -15.57
C SER A 39 -4.33 32.90 -15.37
N LYS A 40 -3.64 34.01 -15.09
CA LYS A 40 -4.26 35.33 -14.99
C LYS A 40 -4.98 35.66 -16.31
N GLU A 41 -4.29 35.42 -17.42
CA GLU A 41 -4.75 35.66 -18.78
C GLU A 41 -5.98 34.81 -19.10
N ALA A 42 -5.98 33.53 -18.70
CA ALA A 42 -7.12 32.64 -18.89
C ALA A 42 -8.36 33.10 -18.10
N ILE A 43 -8.18 33.57 -16.86
CA ILE A 43 -9.29 34.06 -16.01
C ILE A 43 -9.92 35.34 -16.56
N TYR A 44 -9.15 36.20 -17.21
CA TYR A 44 -9.67 37.39 -17.91
C TYR A 44 -10.13 37.09 -19.34
N GLY A 45 -9.65 36.01 -19.95
CA GLY A 45 -9.95 35.61 -21.32
C GLY A 45 -11.37 35.10 -21.55
N PRO A 46 -11.70 34.64 -22.77
CA PRO A 46 -13.03 34.17 -23.09
C PRO A 46 -13.40 32.88 -22.34
N LEU A 47 -14.70 32.64 -22.16
CA LEU A 47 -15.26 31.43 -21.54
C LEU A 47 -15.91 30.50 -22.58
N PRO A 48 -15.93 29.18 -22.36
CA PRO A 48 -15.31 28.46 -21.24
C PRO A 48 -13.78 28.42 -21.35
N ILE A 49 -13.10 28.37 -20.21
CA ILE A 49 -11.66 28.08 -20.19
C ILE A 49 -11.48 26.60 -20.50
N LYS A 50 -10.71 26.32 -21.54
CA LYS A 50 -10.27 24.97 -21.89
C LYS A 50 -8.91 24.72 -21.25
N ILE A 51 -8.85 23.76 -20.35
CA ILE A 51 -7.61 23.38 -19.68
C ILE A 51 -7.20 22.01 -20.22
N PRO A 52 -6.12 21.91 -21.01
CA PRO A 52 -5.57 20.61 -21.39
C PRO A 52 -5.00 19.94 -20.16
N VAL A 53 -5.30 18.65 -19.98
CA VAL A 53 -4.69 17.83 -18.94
C VAL A 53 -3.86 16.72 -19.59
N ARG A 54 -3.03 16.05 -18.78
CA ARG A 54 -2.17 14.99 -19.29
C ARG A 54 -2.97 13.84 -19.91
N ALA A 55 -2.45 13.29 -21.01
CA ALA A 55 -3.07 12.19 -21.74
C ALA A 55 -3.42 11.00 -20.83
N GLY A 56 -4.67 10.55 -20.90
CA GLY A 56 -5.20 9.42 -20.13
C GLY A 56 -5.47 9.72 -18.66
N LEU A 57 -5.41 11.00 -18.24
CA LEU A 57 -5.75 11.40 -16.87
C LEU A 57 -7.27 11.46 -16.64
N ILE A 58 -8.01 11.96 -17.63
CA ILE A 58 -9.48 12.04 -17.65
C ILE A 58 -9.98 11.68 -19.06
N GLU A 59 -11.26 11.35 -19.18
CA GLU A 59 -11.90 11.16 -20.47
C GLU A 59 -11.94 12.49 -21.25
N GLY A 60 -11.38 12.49 -22.47
CA GLY A 60 -11.32 13.67 -23.34
C GLY A 60 -10.12 14.59 -23.14
N ASP A 61 -9.22 14.32 -22.19
CA ASP A 61 -7.96 15.06 -21.91
C ASP A 61 -8.11 16.60 -21.77
N GLU A 62 -9.33 17.08 -21.56
CA GLU A 62 -9.64 18.51 -21.42
C GLU A 62 -10.67 18.76 -20.32
N VAL A 63 -10.46 19.83 -19.55
CA VAL A 63 -11.42 20.33 -18.55
C VAL A 63 -12.00 21.64 -19.04
N LEU A 64 -13.33 21.73 -19.07
CA LEU A 64 -14.07 22.94 -19.44
C LEU A 64 -14.60 23.67 -18.20
N LEU A 65 -14.24 24.95 -18.05
CA LEU A 65 -14.68 25.78 -16.92
C LEU A 65 -15.49 26.99 -17.38
N HIS A 66 -16.77 27.01 -17.00
CA HIS A 66 -17.75 27.97 -17.50
C HIS A 66 -17.98 29.17 -16.57
N ALA A 67 -17.23 29.27 -15.46
CA ALA A 67 -17.38 30.33 -14.45
C ALA A 67 -18.84 30.54 -13.95
N GLY A 68 -19.61 29.47 -13.83
CA GLY A 68 -21.01 29.52 -13.38
C GLY A 68 -22.04 29.85 -14.47
N LEU A 69 -21.61 29.96 -15.73
CA LEU A 69 -22.51 30.00 -16.89
C LEU A 69 -22.93 28.57 -17.24
N GLN A 70 -24.15 28.40 -17.76
CA GLN A 70 -24.60 27.13 -18.35
C GLN A 70 -23.88 26.88 -19.67
N ASP A 71 -23.88 25.64 -20.12
CA ASP A 71 -23.46 25.33 -21.48
C ASP A 71 -24.35 26.01 -22.51
N LEU A 72 -23.72 26.49 -23.59
CA LEU A 72 -24.46 26.89 -24.77
C LEU A 72 -24.84 25.60 -25.49
N GLU A 73 -25.95 24.99 -25.08
CA GLU A 73 -26.63 24.01 -25.91
C GLU A 73 -27.15 24.76 -27.13
N LEU A 74 -26.32 24.78 -28.18
CA LEU A 74 -26.76 25.11 -29.52
C LEU A 74 -27.76 24.02 -29.89
N GLY A 75 -29.06 24.26 -29.72
CA GLY A 75 -30.05 23.39 -30.34
C GLY A 75 -29.73 23.30 -31.84
N ASP A 76 -29.70 22.10 -32.41
CA ASP A 76 -29.39 21.81 -33.82
C ASP A 76 -30.27 22.58 -34.84
N ALA A 77 -31.24 23.35 -34.37
CA ALA A 77 -32.05 24.25 -35.17
C ALA A 77 -31.21 25.41 -35.74
N SER A 78 -31.27 25.56 -37.07
CA SER A 78 -30.68 26.69 -37.80
C SER A 78 -31.06 28.03 -37.16
N LYS A 79 -30.08 28.92 -36.97
CA LYS A 79 -30.24 30.29 -36.41
C LYS A 79 -31.30 31.14 -37.14
N SER A 80 -31.69 30.72 -38.34
CA SER A 80 -32.77 31.30 -39.14
C SER A 80 -34.16 31.10 -38.52
N VAL A 81 -34.38 30.02 -37.78
CA VAL A 81 -35.67 29.65 -37.15
C VAL A 81 -35.84 30.30 -35.77
N TRP A 82 -34.77 30.89 -35.22
CA TRP A 82 -34.80 31.47 -33.87
C TRP A 82 -35.66 32.73 -33.81
N THR A 83 -36.49 32.78 -32.77
CA THR A 83 -37.23 33.98 -32.38
C THR A 83 -36.26 35.10 -31.97
N TYR A 84 -36.74 36.35 -32.02
CA TYR A 84 -35.97 37.52 -31.57
C TYR A 84 -35.43 37.36 -30.13
N ARG A 85 -36.24 36.80 -29.22
CA ARG A 85 -35.86 36.56 -27.83
C ARG A 85 -34.72 35.55 -27.70
N GLU A 86 -34.71 34.50 -28.51
CA GLU A 86 -33.62 33.50 -28.52
C GLU A 86 -32.32 34.08 -29.07
N LYS A 87 -32.39 34.87 -30.16
CA LYS A 87 -31.24 35.60 -30.70
C LYS A 87 -30.63 36.55 -29.67
N PHE A 88 -31.48 37.31 -28.97
CA PHE A 88 -31.04 38.23 -27.91
C PHE A 88 -30.39 37.49 -26.74
N ARG A 89 -31.01 36.42 -26.23
CA ARG A 89 -30.42 35.59 -25.15
C ARG A 89 -29.08 34.96 -25.55
N TYR A 90 -28.96 34.51 -26.79
CA TYR A 90 -27.71 33.96 -27.32
C TYR A 90 -26.61 35.02 -27.41
N GLN A 91 -26.92 36.23 -27.89
CA GLN A 91 -25.98 37.34 -27.91
C GLN A 91 -25.55 37.76 -26.50
N GLU A 92 -26.49 37.88 -25.56
CA GLU A 92 -26.18 38.18 -24.15
C GLU A 92 -25.28 37.08 -23.54
N ALA A 93 -25.56 35.81 -23.86
CA ALA A 93 -24.74 34.69 -23.47
C ALA A 93 -23.31 34.78 -24.05
N LEU A 94 -23.14 35.19 -25.31
CA LEU A 94 -21.82 35.41 -25.91
C LEU A 94 -21.08 36.57 -25.25
N GLN A 95 -21.74 37.71 -25.02
CA GLN A 95 -21.14 38.87 -24.36
C GLN A 95 -20.62 38.53 -22.96
N ARG A 96 -21.38 37.75 -22.17
CA ARG A 96 -20.92 37.28 -20.85
C ARG A 96 -19.70 36.34 -20.91
N ARG A 97 -19.41 35.77 -22.08
CA ARG A 97 -18.27 34.88 -22.31
C ARG A 97 -17.06 35.60 -22.93
N GLU A 98 -17.17 36.86 -23.30
CA GLU A 98 -16.04 37.62 -23.83
C GLU A 98 -14.97 37.88 -22.77
N ALA A 99 -13.79 38.28 -23.23
CA ALA A 99 -12.71 38.68 -22.35
C ALA A 99 -13.11 39.93 -21.55
N VAL A 100 -12.70 39.98 -20.28
CA VAL A 100 -13.06 41.05 -19.36
C VAL A 100 -11.81 41.70 -18.78
N ILE A 101 -11.92 42.96 -18.39
CA ILE A 101 -10.84 43.72 -17.74
C ILE A 101 -10.89 43.54 -16.21
N ASP A 102 -12.07 43.20 -15.67
CA ASP A 102 -12.31 43.02 -14.24
C ASP A 102 -13.19 41.77 -14.02
N ILE A 103 -12.94 41.07 -12.92
CA ILE A 103 -13.66 39.84 -12.55
C ILE A 103 -14.87 40.11 -11.65
N SER A 104 -15.14 41.37 -11.30
CA SER A 104 -16.27 41.73 -10.45
C SER A 104 -17.61 41.28 -11.06
N PRO A 105 -18.44 40.55 -10.30
CA PRO A 105 -19.65 39.92 -10.84
C PRO A 105 -20.72 40.93 -11.24
N ARG A 106 -20.73 42.13 -10.61
CA ARG A 106 -21.68 43.21 -10.90
C ARG A 106 -21.57 43.74 -12.33
N LYS A 107 -20.41 43.60 -12.99
CA LYS A 107 -20.13 44.24 -14.28
C LYS A 107 -20.31 43.31 -15.49
N TYR A 108 -20.04 42.01 -15.33
CA TYR A 108 -20.01 41.07 -16.48
C TYR A 108 -20.87 39.80 -16.29
N GLY A 109 -21.52 39.63 -15.12
CA GLY A 109 -22.48 38.54 -14.87
C GLY A 109 -21.89 37.12 -14.72
N ALA A 110 -20.67 36.87 -15.21
CA ALA A 110 -19.94 35.61 -15.02
C ALA A 110 -19.24 35.57 -13.65
N LYS A 111 -19.28 34.43 -12.96
CA LYS A 111 -18.68 34.26 -11.62
C LYS A 111 -17.21 33.86 -11.73
N ARG A 112 -16.41 34.67 -12.42
CA ARG A 112 -14.97 34.41 -12.69
C ARG A 112 -14.12 34.32 -11.42
N TRP A 113 -14.53 34.99 -10.34
CA TRP A 113 -13.91 34.84 -9.01
C TRP A 113 -13.93 33.40 -8.48
N HIS A 114 -14.88 32.55 -8.92
CA HIS A 114 -14.87 31.12 -8.57
C HIS A 114 -13.63 30.42 -9.12
N LEU A 115 -13.16 30.81 -10.30
CA LEU A 115 -11.97 30.23 -10.94
C LEU A 115 -10.71 30.59 -10.15
N VAL A 116 -10.61 31.84 -9.68
CA VAL A 116 -9.55 32.27 -8.77
C VAL A 116 -9.57 31.42 -7.49
N ASN A 117 -10.75 31.23 -6.91
CA ASN A 117 -10.93 30.42 -5.71
C ASN A 117 -10.56 28.94 -5.95
N ILE A 118 -10.87 28.37 -7.11
CA ILE A 118 -10.46 27.01 -7.49
C ILE A 118 -8.94 26.92 -7.56
N ARG A 119 -8.27 27.87 -8.21
CA ARG A 119 -6.81 27.90 -8.29
C ARG A 119 -6.17 28.00 -6.90
N VAL A 120 -6.65 28.90 -6.04
CA VAL A 120 -6.16 29.01 -4.66
C VAL A 120 -6.34 27.69 -3.90
N GLN A 121 -7.50 27.03 -4.02
CA GLN A 121 -7.75 25.76 -3.34
C GLN A 121 -6.86 24.64 -3.87
N ALA A 122 -6.59 24.60 -5.17
CA ALA A 122 -5.70 23.62 -5.78
C ALA A 122 -4.25 23.83 -5.31
N GLU A 123 -3.76 25.06 -5.34
CA GLU A 123 -2.44 25.44 -4.82
C GLU A 123 -2.30 25.14 -3.33
N PHE A 124 -3.37 25.34 -2.55
CA PHE A 124 -3.41 24.99 -1.13
C PHE A 124 -3.24 23.48 -0.92
N LEU A 125 -3.90 22.63 -1.71
CA LEU A 125 -3.73 21.17 -1.63
C LEU A 125 -2.33 20.72 -2.04
N ILE A 126 -1.78 21.30 -3.12
CA ILE A 126 -0.41 21.04 -3.55
C ILE A 126 0.57 21.44 -2.44
N PHE A 127 0.38 22.63 -1.84
CA PHE A 127 1.21 23.10 -0.74
C PHE A 127 1.17 22.14 0.47
N LEU A 128 -0.01 21.63 0.84
CA LEU A 128 -0.14 20.64 1.92
C LEU A 128 0.59 19.34 1.59
N ALA A 129 0.48 18.85 0.35
CA ALA A 129 1.20 17.67 -0.12
C ALA A 129 2.73 17.86 -0.13
N GLN A 130 3.20 19.08 -0.42
CA GLN A 130 4.63 19.41 -0.51
C GLN A 130 5.29 19.77 0.83
N THR A 131 4.54 20.31 1.78
CA THR A 131 5.09 20.77 3.07
C THR A 131 4.77 19.84 4.23
N GLY A 132 3.70 19.04 4.12
CA GLY A 132 3.18 18.24 5.22
C GLY A 132 2.59 19.06 6.38
N MET A 133 2.37 20.36 6.20
CA MET A 133 1.76 21.19 7.24
C MET A 133 0.33 20.75 7.56
N ASN A 134 -0.13 21.01 8.78
CA ASN A 134 -1.54 20.84 9.11
C ASN A 134 -2.37 21.90 8.36
N LEU A 135 -3.54 21.50 7.86
CA LEU A 135 -4.51 22.36 7.18
C LEU A 135 -4.83 23.65 7.97
N THR A 136 -5.05 23.57 9.29
CA THR A 136 -5.32 24.78 10.11
C THR A 136 -4.11 25.71 10.19
N GLN A 137 -2.89 25.16 10.20
CA GLN A 137 -1.66 25.95 10.24
C GLN A 137 -1.38 26.60 8.88
N ALA A 138 -1.58 25.87 7.79
CA ALA A 138 -1.41 26.38 6.44
C ALA A 138 -2.45 27.47 6.11
N LYS A 139 -3.69 27.34 6.60
CA LYS A 139 -4.73 28.38 6.44
C LYS A 139 -4.31 29.70 7.10
N GLU A 140 -3.64 29.66 8.25
CA GLU A 140 -3.23 30.86 9.00
C GLU A 140 -1.86 31.41 8.58
N LEU A 141 -1.28 30.91 7.49
CA LEU A 141 0.00 31.36 6.97
C LEU A 141 -0.08 32.83 6.52
N GLY A 142 0.81 33.67 7.05
CA GLY A 142 0.92 35.07 6.65
C GLY A 142 1.66 35.24 5.33
N ARG A 143 1.40 36.34 4.63
CA ARG A 143 2.05 36.72 3.36
C ARG A 143 3.51 37.21 3.50
N GLY A 144 4.08 37.14 4.71
CA GLY A 144 5.41 37.64 5.03
C GLY A 144 6.51 37.11 4.09
N ALA A 145 7.65 37.79 4.06
CA ALA A 145 8.75 37.43 3.16
C ALA A 145 9.21 35.98 3.37
N LEU A 146 9.07 35.16 2.32
CA LEU A 146 9.58 33.79 2.31
C LEU A 146 11.11 33.84 2.25
N LYS A 147 11.78 33.53 3.37
CA LYS A 147 13.24 33.40 3.39
C LYS A 147 13.62 31.97 3.10
N TYR A 148 14.34 31.77 2.01
CA TYR A 148 14.81 30.46 1.57
C TYR A 148 16.23 30.21 2.06
N LYS A 149 16.45 29.13 2.81
CA LYS A 149 17.78 28.61 3.14
C LYS A 149 17.99 27.27 2.44
N PRO A 150 19.08 27.08 1.66
CA PRO A 150 19.34 25.81 1.00
C PRO A 150 19.70 24.74 2.05
N LEU A 151 19.12 23.55 1.91
CA LEU A 151 19.38 22.38 2.77
C LEU A 151 19.40 21.11 1.90
N GLY A 152 20.57 20.75 1.37
CA GLY A 152 20.73 19.61 0.46
C GLY A 152 19.85 19.77 -0.78
N ASP A 153 18.91 18.86 -0.98
CA ASP A 153 17.91 18.86 -2.07
C ASP A 153 16.58 19.54 -1.75
N SER A 154 16.53 20.21 -0.60
CA SER A 154 15.36 20.95 -0.13
C SER A 154 15.70 22.40 0.18
N TRP A 155 14.67 23.24 0.23
CA TRP A 155 14.73 24.57 0.81
C TRP A 155 14.05 24.56 2.16
N GLN A 156 14.72 25.08 3.20
CA GLN A 156 14.06 25.47 4.43
C GLN A 156 13.48 26.87 4.23
N VAL A 157 12.15 26.96 4.27
CA VAL A 157 11.41 28.20 4.13
C VAL A 157 11.01 28.69 5.51
N ARG A 158 11.28 29.95 5.81
CA ARG A 158 10.82 30.59 7.05
C ARG A 158 9.79 31.67 6.73
N CYS A 159 8.69 31.67 7.48
CA CYS A 159 7.60 32.64 7.37
C CYS A 159 7.03 33.02 8.75
N TYR A 160 6.37 34.16 8.85
CA TYR A 160 5.86 34.70 10.12
C TYR A 160 4.37 34.35 10.33
N LYS A 161 3.98 33.98 11.56
CA LYS A 161 2.58 33.75 11.97
C LYS A 161 1.89 35.07 12.33
N ASN A 162 0.64 35.25 11.90
CA ASN A 162 -0.13 36.47 12.18
C ASN A 162 -0.80 36.52 13.58
N ARG A 163 -0.90 35.41 14.34
CA ARG A 163 -1.66 35.39 15.62
C ARG A 163 -0.81 35.30 16.91
N ARG A 164 0.45 34.88 16.82
CA ARG A 164 1.48 34.91 17.89
C ARG A 164 2.80 34.93 17.15
N GLY A 165 3.65 35.92 17.37
CA GLY A 165 4.86 36.24 16.60
C GLY A 165 5.96 35.18 16.55
N GLY A 166 5.62 33.94 16.19
CA GLY A 166 6.54 32.82 16.04
C GLY A 166 6.84 32.57 14.56
N GLU A 167 8.12 32.39 14.27
CA GLU A 167 8.63 31.94 12.98
C GLU A 167 8.18 30.50 12.73
N VAL A 168 7.51 30.24 11.62
CA VAL A 168 7.22 28.88 11.14
C VAL A 168 8.28 28.56 10.10
N SER A 169 8.96 27.44 10.30
CA SER A 169 9.87 26.90 9.29
C SER A 169 9.34 25.59 8.76
N PHE A 170 9.32 25.44 7.44
CA PHE A 170 8.93 24.20 6.76
C PHE A 170 9.91 23.90 5.62
N ARG A 171 9.93 22.66 5.15
CA ARG A 171 10.84 22.21 4.07
C ARG A 171 10.04 22.00 2.78
N ILE A 172 10.58 22.48 1.66
CA ILE A 172 10.04 22.23 0.31
C ILE A 172 11.13 21.64 -0.60
N TYR A 173 10.75 20.88 -1.62
CA TYR A 173 11.71 20.43 -2.63
C TYR A 173 12.16 21.58 -3.54
N LYS A 174 13.37 21.48 -4.08
CA LYS A 174 13.92 22.45 -5.04
C LYS A 174 12.98 22.72 -6.22
N SER A 175 12.37 21.66 -6.77
CA SER A 175 11.45 21.71 -7.91
C SER A 175 10.14 22.44 -7.62
N TYR A 176 9.72 22.57 -6.36
CA TYR A 176 8.46 23.23 -6.00
C TYR A 176 8.59 24.76 -5.87
N LYS A 177 9.80 25.29 -5.66
CA LYS A 177 10.03 26.72 -5.48
C LYS A 177 9.45 27.58 -6.63
N PRO A 178 9.63 27.24 -7.92
CA PRO A 178 9.05 28.03 -9.01
C PRO A 178 7.52 28.07 -8.98
N PHE A 179 6.85 26.98 -8.59
CA PHE A 179 5.38 26.94 -8.46
C PHE A 179 4.91 27.90 -7.37
N LEU A 180 5.58 27.88 -6.21
CA LEU A 180 5.25 28.74 -5.09
C LEU A 180 5.40 30.24 -5.41
N GLU A 181 6.44 30.62 -6.17
CA GLU A 181 6.63 32.02 -6.61
C GLU A 181 5.59 32.42 -7.67
N ARG A 182 5.22 31.54 -8.61
CA ARG A 182 4.12 31.79 -9.55
C ARG A 182 2.79 32.02 -8.83
N PHE A 183 2.50 31.20 -7.81
CA PHE A 183 1.32 31.38 -6.98
C PHE A 183 1.35 32.70 -6.21
N ARG A 184 2.51 33.09 -5.66
CA ARG A 184 2.67 34.39 -4.99
C ARG A 184 2.39 35.56 -5.93
N ALA A 185 2.89 35.51 -7.16
CA ALA A 185 2.60 36.53 -8.18
C ALA A 185 1.10 36.60 -8.51
N PHE A 186 0.45 35.43 -8.59
CA PHE A 186 -1.00 35.33 -8.79
C PHE A 186 -1.80 35.97 -7.65
N VAL A 187 -1.45 35.66 -6.39
CA VAL A 187 -2.09 36.25 -5.21
C VAL A 187 -1.87 37.75 -5.14
N ASN A 188 -0.66 38.24 -5.47
CA ASN A 188 -0.38 39.67 -5.50
C ASN A 188 -1.26 40.43 -6.52
N HIS A 189 -1.64 39.78 -7.62
CA HIS A 189 -2.49 40.39 -8.65
C HIS A 189 -3.96 40.47 -8.20
N PHE A 190 -4.53 39.38 -7.65
CA PHE A 190 -5.96 39.33 -7.29
C PHE A 190 -6.26 39.82 -5.86
N PHE A 191 -5.28 39.75 -4.94
CA PHE A 191 -5.42 40.10 -3.53
C PHE A 191 -4.22 40.96 -3.06
N PRO A 192 -4.05 42.17 -3.62
CA PRO A 192 -2.87 43.01 -3.35
C PRO A 192 -2.75 43.42 -1.88
N ASP A 193 -3.85 43.51 -1.13
CA ASP A 193 -3.87 43.95 0.27
C ASP A 193 -4.03 42.82 1.28
N SER A 194 -4.15 41.56 0.83
CA SER A 194 -4.38 40.45 1.77
C SER A 194 -3.15 40.20 2.65
N LYS A 195 -3.41 39.92 3.92
CA LYS A 195 -2.39 39.53 4.92
C LYS A 195 -2.07 38.03 4.89
N TYR A 196 -2.87 37.24 4.18
CA TYR A 196 -2.78 35.79 4.17
C TYR A 196 -2.12 35.27 2.90
N PHE A 197 -1.46 34.11 3.01
CA PHE A 197 -0.84 33.47 1.86
C PHE A 197 -1.86 32.76 0.95
N PHE A 198 -2.97 32.27 1.53
CA PHE A 198 -4.09 31.65 0.80
C PHE A 198 -5.39 32.44 1.02
N PRO A 199 -5.54 33.61 0.39
CA PRO A 199 -6.77 34.39 0.42
C PRO A 199 -7.84 33.80 -0.51
N GLN A 200 -9.09 34.12 -0.25
CA GLN A 200 -10.21 33.64 -1.08
C GLN A 200 -11.27 34.73 -1.20
N PHE A 201 -11.90 34.86 -2.37
CA PHE A 201 -13.10 35.69 -2.52
C PHE A 201 -14.27 35.14 -1.72
N ASP A 202 -15.13 36.02 -1.23
CA ASP A 202 -16.42 35.66 -0.66
C ASP A 202 -17.38 35.04 -1.70
N ASN A 203 -18.57 34.64 -1.26
CA ASN A 203 -19.56 34.02 -2.13
C ASN A 203 -20.15 34.99 -3.17
N HIS A 204 -19.86 36.28 -3.04
CA HIS A 204 -20.38 37.34 -3.90
C HIS A 204 -19.31 37.93 -4.82
N GLY A 205 -18.03 37.56 -4.67
CA GLY A 205 -16.92 38.13 -5.43
C GLY A 205 -16.69 39.62 -5.17
N GLU A 206 -17.15 40.15 -4.04
CA GLU A 206 -17.08 41.59 -3.71
C GLU A 206 -15.86 41.94 -2.86
N GLY A 207 -15.17 40.94 -2.31
CA GLY A 207 -13.94 41.13 -1.54
C GLY A 207 -13.37 39.84 -0.99
N GLU A 208 -12.30 39.96 -0.20
CA GLU A 208 -11.71 38.83 0.51
C GLU A 208 -12.67 38.32 1.60
N SER A 209 -12.91 37.01 1.61
CA SER A 209 -13.71 36.34 2.62
C SER A 209 -13.10 36.48 4.01
N TYR A 210 -13.86 37.00 4.99
CA TYR A 210 -13.40 37.09 6.37
C TYR A 210 -13.14 35.71 7.01
N SER A 211 -14.04 34.74 6.78
CA SER A 211 -13.97 33.42 7.39
C SER A 211 -12.96 32.47 6.70
N ARG A 212 -12.73 32.68 5.39
CA ARG A 212 -11.88 31.83 4.53
C ARG A 212 -12.22 30.34 4.67
N THR A 213 -13.47 30.01 5.00
CA THR A 213 -13.91 28.62 5.23
C THR A 213 -13.92 27.83 3.93
N GLY A 214 -14.11 28.50 2.79
CA GLY A 214 -14.09 27.86 1.48
C GLY A 214 -12.74 27.23 1.12
N VAL A 215 -11.61 27.80 1.60
CA VAL A 215 -10.24 27.29 1.39
C VAL A 215 -10.11 25.85 1.88
N THR A 216 -10.90 25.46 2.88
CA THR A 216 -10.84 24.16 3.54
C THR A 216 -12.01 23.23 3.22
N HIS A 217 -13.06 23.74 2.58
CA HIS A 217 -14.27 22.96 2.28
C HIS A 217 -14.20 22.24 0.93
N PHE A 218 -13.42 22.78 -0.03
CA PHE A 218 -13.13 22.17 -1.33
C PHE A 218 -14.36 21.73 -2.15
N SER A 219 -15.54 22.30 -1.92
CA SER A 219 -16.79 21.83 -2.54
C SER A 219 -16.76 21.90 -4.07
N MET A 220 -16.14 22.93 -4.64
CA MET A 220 -16.02 23.09 -6.10
C MET A 220 -15.06 22.06 -6.70
N LEU A 221 -13.86 21.90 -6.10
CA LEU A 221 -12.91 20.87 -6.53
C LEU A 221 -13.51 19.47 -6.41
N ARG A 222 -14.23 19.15 -5.31
CA ARG A 222 -14.88 17.84 -5.16
C ARG A 222 -15.91 17.56 -6.25
N LYS A 223 -16.70 18.56 -6.65
CA LYS A 223 -17.64 18.43 -7.77
C LYS A 223 -16.91 18.20 -9.10
N LEU A 224 -15.82 18.92 -9.31
CA LEU A 224 -15.01 18.83 -10.53
C LEU A 224 -14.30 17.48 -10.64
N PHE A 225 -13.73 16.95 -9.56
CA PHE A 225 -13.20 15.58 -9.49
C PHE A 225 -14.26 14.54 -9.81
N LYS A 226 -15.46 14.67 -9.21
CA LYS A 226 -16.57 13.76 -9.47
C LYS A 226 -17.04 13.81 -10.93
N ALA A 227 -17.07 15.00 -11.54
CA ALA A 227 -17.49 15.18 -12.94
C ALA A 227 -16.57 14.45 -13.92
N HIS A 228 -15.27 14.33 -13.61
CA HIS A 228 -14.28 13.65 -14.44
C HIS A 228 -13.91 12.24 -13.94
N GLY A 229 -14.73 11.64 -13.07
CA GLY A 229 -14.51 10.26 -12.60
C GLY A 229 -13.27 10.08 -11.70
N LEU A 230 -12.72 11.15 -11.12
CA LEU A 230 -11.54 11.09 -10.26
C LEU A 230 -11.92 10.87 -8.79
N SER A 231 -11.17 9.98 -8.12
CA SER A 231 -11.29 9.76 -6.68
C SER A 231 -10.80 10.96 -5.88
N TRP A 232 -11.60 11.41 -4.92
CA TRP A 232 -11.22 12.49 -4.01
C TRP A 232 -10.42 11.95 -2.81
N ILE A 233 -9.14 12.33 -2.76
CA ILE A 233 -8.24 12.10 -1.63
C ILE A 233 -8.28 13.32 -0.71
N THR A 234 -8.48 13.07 0.58
CA THR A 234 -8.59 14.14 1.57
C THR A 234 -7.23 14.79 1.83
N PRO A 235 -7.19 16.05 2.33
CA PRO A 235 -5.93 16.70 2.70
C PRO A 235 -5.08 15.89 3.69
N ARG A 236 -5.74 15.16 4.61
CA ARG A 236 -5.08 14.27 5.56
C ARG A 236 -4.40 13.12 4.84
N GLU A 237 -5.09 12.47 3.90
CA GLU A 237 -4.52 11.37 3.12
C GLU A 237 -3.40 11.85 2.20
N LEU A 238 -3.55 12.99 1.52
CA LEU A 238 -2.48 13.60 0.71
C LEU A 238 -1.19 13.82 1.51
N ARG A 239 -1.33 14.36 2.74
CA ARG A 239 -0.18 14.52 3.64
C ARG A 239 0.44 13.17 4.00
N ASN A 240 -0.38 12.18 4.35
CA ASN A 240 0.09 10.85 4.71
C ASN A 240 0.80 10.16 3.53
N THR A 241 0.37 10.40 2.29
CA THR A 241 0.98 9.84 1.08
C THR A 241 2.45 10.23 0.96
N ARG A 242 2.83 11.47 1.29
CA ARG A 242 4.24 11.91 1.32
C ARG A 242 5.06 11.11 2.34
N VAL A 243 4.55 10.99 3.57
CA VAL A 243 5.22 10.26 4.66
C VAL A 243 5.38 8.79 4.29
N ASN A 244 4.34 8.17 3.74
CA ASN A 244 4.36 6.78 3.30
C ASN A 244 5.28 6.56 2.10
N TRP A 245 5.32 7.49 1.14
CA TRP A 245 6.24 7.44 0.01
C TRP A 245 7.70 7.57 0.45
N LEU A 246 7.99 8.48 1.39
CA LEU A 246 9.32 8.64 2.00
C LEU A 246 9.74 7.38 2.75
N LEU A 247 8.88 6.84 3.64
CA LEU A 247 9.14 5.60 4.38
C LEU A 247 9.46 4.41 3.46
N ARG A 248 8.82 4.34 2.29
CA ARG A 248 9.07 3.27 1.30
C ARG A 248 10.37 3.44 0.54
N ARG A 249 10.81 4.68 0.30
CA ARG A 249 12.03 4.96 -0.45
C ARG A 249 13.28 4.96 0.41
N SER A 250 13.21 5.44 1.66
CA SER A 250 14.35 5.52 2.56
C SER A 250 14.53 4.27 3.42
N GLY A 251 13.43 3.59 3.79
CA GLY A 251 13.46 2.47 4.75
C GLY A 251 13.81 2.89 6.18
N ASP A 252 14.07 4.18 6.43
CA ASP A 252 14.53 4.73 7.70
C ASP A 252 13.46 5.60 8.34
N SER A 253 12.98 5.18 9.52
CA SER A 253 11.96 5.91 10.28
C SER A 253 12.49 7.21 10.88
N GLU A 254 13.79 7.29 11.19
CA GLU A 254 14.42 8.46 11.83
C GLU A 254 14.45 9.61 10.83
N LEU A 255 15.01 9.36 9.64
CA LEU A 255 15.11 10.34 8.57
C LEU A 255 13.73 10.79 8.06
N THR A 256 12.75 9.88 8.05
CA THR A 256 11.39 10.21 7.62
C THR A 256 10.63 11.04 8.67
N ALA A 257 10.85 10.80 9.96
CA ALA A 257 10.30 11.62 11.05
C ALA A 257 10.84 13.06 11.02
N ASP A 258 12.15 13.20 10.81
CA ASP A 258 12.82 14.50 10.65
C ASP A 258 12.32 15.28 9.43
N MET A 259 12.07 14.59 8.32
CA MET A 259 11.49 15.20 7.13
C MET A 259 10.00 15.55 7.28
N ALA A 260 9.27 14.82 8.12
CA ALA A 260 7.84 15.02 8.38
C ALA A 260 7.56 15.99 9.54
N GLN A 261 8.58 16.52 10.21
CA GLN A 261 8.45 17.38 11.41
C GLN A 261 7.57 16.74 12.52
N HIS A 262 7.59 15.42 12.62
CA HIS A 262 6.85 14.64 13.62
C HIS A 262 7.81 13.93 14.57
N THR A 263 7.39 13.72 15.83
CA THR A 263 8.13 12.82 16.71
C THR A 263 7.99 11.39 16.25
N ARG A 264 8.99 10.55 16.57
CA ARG A 264 9.04 9.14 16.17
C ARG A 264 7.81 8.35 16.61
N GLU A 265 7.29 8.62 17.81
CA GLU A 265 6.11 7.91 18.31
C GLU A 265 4.87 8.25 17.48
N VAL A 266 4.68 9.52 17.10
CA VAL A 266 3.54 9.95 16.27
C VAL A 266 3.65 9.37 14.85
N LEU A 267 4.87 9.24 14.33
CA LEU A 267 5.11 8.58 13.04
C LEU A 267 4.66 7.10 13.08
N LYS A 268 5.07 6.36 14.10
CA LYS A 268 4.68 4.95 14.29
C LYS A 268 3.17 4.79 14.52
N ASP A 269 2.59 5.59 15.41
CA ASP A 269 1.18 5.43 15.79
C ASP A 269 0.17 5.89 14.71
N GLN A 270 0.49 6.97 13.98
CA GLN A 270 -0.47 7.59 13.06
C GLN A 270 -0.20 7.32 11.57
N TYR A 271 1.04 6.99 11.21
CA TYR A 271 1.47 6.90 9.81
C TYR A 271 1.98 5.52 9.42
N GLU A 272 2.63 4.78 10.32
CA GLU A 272 3.04 3.40 10.08
C GLU A 272 1.80 2.49 10.08
N ARG A 273 1.07 2.49 8.96
CA ARG A 273 0.15 1.40 8.67
C ARG A 273 1.01 0.16 8.40
N PRO A 274 0.81 -0.96 9.12
CA PRO A 274 1.58 -2.17 8.87
C PRO A 274 1.33 -2.61 7.43
N SER A 275 2.27 -2.34 6.53
CA SER A 275 2.14 -2.81 5.15
C SER A 275 2.35 -4.32 5.18
N GLN A 276 1.33 -5.08 4.79
CA GLN A 276 1.42 -6.54 4.74
C GLN A 276 2.57 -7.00 3.84
N GLN A 277 2.95 -6.20 2.83
CA GLN A 277 4.11 -6.49 1.98
C GLN A 277 5.43 -6.44 2.73
N ARG A 278 5.69 -5.39 3.52
CA ARG A 278 6.94 -5.32 4.31
C ARG A 278 6.92 -6.33 5.45
N ALA A 279 5.80 -6.49 6.14
CA ALA A 279 5.69 -7.50 7.18
C ALA A 279 6.00 -8.90 6.61
N MET A 280 5.43 -9.24 5.45
CA MET A 280 5.71 -10.51 4.78
C MET A 280 7.18 -10.60 4.33
N ALA A 281 7.73 -9.55 3.71
CA ALA A 281 9.13 -9.56 3.26
C ALA A 281 10.13 -9.63 4.43
N GLU A 282 9.86 -8.93 5.54
CA GLU A 282 10.67 -8.94 6.76
C GLU A 282 10.57 -10.30 7.46
N VAL A 283 9.37 -10.88 7.56
CA VAL A 283 9.16 -12.24 8.09
C VAL A 283 9.86 -13.28 7.22
N THR A 284 9.70 -13.21 5.89
CA THR A 284 10.40 -14.09 4.95
C THR A 284 11.91 -13.94 5.05
N ARG A 285 12.42 -12.69 5.15
CA ARG A 285 13.86 -12.44 5.29
C ARG A 285 14.43 -12.89 6.63
N PHE A 286 13.64 -12.76 7.69
CA PHE A 286 13.98 -13.23 9.03
C PHE A 286 14.10 -14.75 9.03
N TRP A 287 13.06 -15.45 8.57
CA TRP A 287 13.07 -16.90 8.50
C TRP A 287 14.10 -17.40 7.49
N SER A 288 14.24 -16.81 6.30
CA SER A 288 15.28 -17.24 5.35
C SER A 288 16.70 -17.16 5.91
N LYS A 289 16.95 -16.21 6.84
CA LYS A 289 18.25 -16.05 7.50
C LYS A 289 18.42 -16.90 8.74
N ARG A 290 17.32 -17.25 9.43
CA ARG A 290 17.29 -17.95 10.72
C ARG A 290 16.57 -19.30 10.63
N ASP A 291 16.41 -19.84 9.43
CA ASP A 291 15.76 -21.12 9.19
C ASP A 291 16.68 -22.21 9.75
N PRO A 292 16.27 -22.91 10.83
CA PRO A 292 17.11 -23.93 11.46
C PRO A 292 17.45 -25.09 10.50
N ILE A 293 16.62 -25.30 9.46
CA ILE A 293 16.86 -26.30 8.40
C ILE A 293 18.05 -25.86 7.53
N LYS A 294 18.06 -24.58 7.11
CA LYS A 294 19.14 -24.03 6.27
C LYS A 294 20.44 -23.78 7.03
N GLN A 295 20.34 -23.57 8.34
CA GLN A 295 21.51 -23.39 9.21
C GLN A 295 22.12 -24.73 9.64
N GLY A 296 21.54 -25.88 9.27
CA GLY A 296 22.05 -27.20 9.62
C GLY A 296 21.92 -27.54 11.10
N GLU A 297 21.09 -26.80 11.85
CA GLU A 297 20.92 -26.98 13.30
C GLU A 297 19.86 -28.03 13.65
N LEU A 298 18.98 -28.37 12.70
CA LEU A 298 18.01 -29.45 12.88
C LEU A 298 18.67 -30.83 12.72
N LYS A 299 19.18 -31.36 13.84
CA LYS A 299 19.72 -32.72 14.00
C LYS A 299 18.61 -33.73 14.36
N ALA A 300 17.47 -33.67 13.68
CA ALA A 300 16.33 -34.54 13.98
C ALA A 300 16.30 -35.74 13.02
N SER A 301 16.02 -36.93 13.57
CA SER A 301 15.79 -38.14 12.76
C SER A 301 14.48 -38.03 12.00
N VAL A 302 14.50 -38.39 10.71
CA VAL A 302 13.30 -38.41 9.84
C VAL A 302 12.30 -39.48 10.28
N ILE A 303 12.76 -40.56 10.92
CA ILE A 303 11.93 -41.69 11.36
C ILE A 303 11.65 -41.68 12.86
N SER A 304 11.60 -40.51 13.49
CA SER A 304 11.31 -40.35 14.93
C SER A 304 12.24 -41.16 15.85
N SER A 305 13.46 -41.47 15.38
CA SER A 305 14.46 -42.21 16.14
C SER A 305 15.38 -41.28 16.94
N SER A 306 16.14 -41.84 17.88
CA SER A 306 17.21 -41.09 18.54
C SER A 306 18.48 -41.19 17.68
N CYS A 307 19.01 -40.06 17.21
CA CYS A 307 20.28 -40.02 16.47
C CYS A 307 21.00 -38.67 16.69
N ASN A 308 22.27 -38.61 16.29
CA ASN A 308 23.10 -37.39 16.31
C ASN A 308 22.96 -36.52 15.03
N GLY A 309 22.20 -36.97 14.03
CA GLY A 309 22.01 -36.26 12.76
C GLY A 309 23.21 -36.33 11.80
N GLU A 310 24.18 -37.21 12.06
CA GLU A 310 25.36 -37.42 11.22
C GLU A 310 25.20 -38.76 10.48
N PRO A 311 24.99 -38.75 9.15
CA PRO A 311 24.78 -39.99 8.42
C PRO A 311 26.10 -40.76 8.24
N GLU A 312 26.15 -41.99 8.75
CA GLU A 312 27.26 -42.94 8.52
C GLU A 312 26.64 -44.29 8.13
N SER A 313 26.99 -44.80 6.95
CA SER A 313 26.47 -46.07 6.43
C SER A 313 27.08 -47.26 7.18
N VAL A 314 26.29 -48.32 7.38
CA VAL A 314 26.81 -49.62 7.84
C VAL A 314 27.46 -50.39 6.67
N ALA A 315 28.43 -51.26 6.98
CA ALA A 315 29.15 -52.02 5.95
C ALA A 315 28.25 -52.97 5.13
N ASP A 316 27.14 -53.43 5.73
CA ASP A 316 26.21 -54.40 5.14
C ASP A 316 24.98 -53.74 4.48
N ILE A 317 25.11 -52.52 3.97
CA ILE A 317 24.00 -51.86 3.24
C ILE A 317 23.74 -52.56 1.90
N PRO A 318 22.50 -52.94 1.58
CA PRO A 318 22.18 -53.52 0.28
C PRO A 318 22.38 -52.51 -0.87
N GLU A 319 22.87 -52.95 -2.02
CA GLU A 319 23.15 -52.08 -3.19
C GLU A 319 21.90 -51.32 -3.70
N LEU A 320 20.70 -51.85 -3.43
CA LEU A 320 19.43 -51.25 -3.81
C LEU A 320 19.00 -50.06 -2.92
N ILE A 321 19.66 -49.85 -1.78
CA ILE A 321 19.28 -48.83 -0.79
C ILE A 321 20.15 -47.58 -0.93
N VAL A 322 19.50 -46.42 -0.93
CA VAL A 322 20.18 -45.12 -0.92
C VAL A 322 20.96 -44.94 0.39
N GLU A 323 22.22 -44.51 0.27
CA GLU A 323 23.06 -44.19 1.42
C GLU A 323 22.38 -43.19 2.39
N PRO A 324 22.60 -43.32 3.71
CA PRO A 324 21.98 -42.41 4.67
C PRO A 324 22.36 -40.96 4.37
N ASN A 325 21.37 -40.06 4.31
CA ASN A 325 21.60 -38.65 4.01
C ASN A 325 20.76 -37.69 4.88
N CYS A 326 20.15 -38.20 5.95
CA CYS A 326 19.23 -37.46 6.84
C CYS A 326 18.02 -36.80 6.14
N VAL A 327 17.75 -37.15 4.88
CA VAL A 327 16.60 -36.65 4.09
C VAL A 327 15.69 -37.82 3.70
N ASN A 328 16.26 -38.91 3.20
CA ASN A 328 15.51 -40.11 2.83
C ASN A 328 15.33 -41.03 4.04
N PRO A 329 14.09 -41.29 4.50
CA PRO A 329 13.83 -42.10 5.68
C PRO A 329 14.27 -43.56 5.52
N SER A 330 14.30 -44.08 4.29
CA SER A 330 14.68 -45.47 4.01
C SER A 330 16.15 -45.73 4.36
N GLY A 331 17.04 -44.79 4.01
CA GLY A 331 18.47 -44.89 4.31
C GLY A 331 18.79 -44.83 5.81
N CYS A 332 17.91 -44.22 6.63
CA CYS A 332 18.11 -44.14 8.08
C CYS A 332 18.16 -45.53 8.75
N LEU A 333 17.52 -46.55 8.20
CA LEU A 333 17.50 -47.91 8.77
C LEU A 333 18.87 -48.63 8.71
N TRP A 334 19.76 -48.16 7.84
CA TRP A 334 21.15 -48.64 7.66
C TRP A 334 22.18 -47.60 8.10
N CYS A 335 21.78 -46.64 8.95
CA CYS A 335 22.70 -45.69 9.55
C CYS A 335 23.25 -46.24 10.88
N LYS A 336 24.56 -46.18 11.09
CA LYS A 336 25.23 -46.61 12.32
C LYS A 336 24.79 -45.82 13.57
N HIS A 337 24.36 -44.57 13.35
CA HIS A 337 23.89 -43.69 14.43
C HIS A 337 22.39 -43.79 14.70
N HIS A 338 21.66 -44.61 13.95
CA HIS A 338 20.23 -44.83 14.17
C HIS A 338 20.00 -45.67 15.44
N ARG A 339 19.26 -45.13 16.42
CA ARG A 339 18.84 -45.87 17.62
C ARG A 339 17.32 -45.95 17.72
N ASP A 340 16.84 -47.18 17.87
CA ASP A 340 15.43 -47.46 18.15
C ASP A 340 15.04 -46.84 19.50
N VAL A 341 13.86 -46.23 19.58
CA VAL A 341 13.33 -45.64 20.81
C VAL A 341 12.35 -46.62 21.45
N ASP A 342 12.49 -46.87 22.75
CA ASP A 342 11.63 -47.80 23.49
C ASP A 342 10.31 -47.14 23.90
N SER A 343 9.46 -46.81 22.92
CA SER A 343 8.14 -46.20 23.13
C SER A 343 7.09 -46.76 22.18
N GLY A 344 5.84 -46.80 22.63
CA GLY A 344 4.70 -47.20 21.78
C GLY A 344 4.50 -46.26 20.59
N ASP A 345 4.79 -44.96 20.77
CA ASP A 345 4.75 -43.94 19.72
C ASP A 345 5.75 -44.25 18.58
N TYR A 346 6.98 -44.64 18.94
CA TYR A 346 7.99 -45.07 17.97
C TYR A 346 7.55 -46.34 17.23
N VAL A 347 7.01 -47.33 17.96
CA VAL A 347 6.48 -48.58 17.37
C VAL A 347 5.34 -48.29 16.39
N TRP A 348 4.45 -47.36 16.70
CA TRP A 348 3.37 -46.92 15.80
C TRP A 348 3.92 -46.20 14.56
N SER A 349 4.93 -45.34 14.71
CA SER A 349 5.60 -44.66 13.60
C SER A 349 6.27 -45.65 12.63
N ILE A 350 7.05 -46.62 13.12
CA ILE A 350 7.70 -47.63 12.25
C ILE A 350 6.70 -48.61 11.63
N SER A 351 5.58 -48.89 12.31
CA SER A 351 4.50 -49.72 11.75
C SER A 351 3.80 -48.99 10.60
N SER A 352 3.49 -47.70 10.79
CA SER A 352 2.91 -46.85 9.73
C SER A 352 3.88 -46.70 8.55
N PHE A 353 5.17 -46.55 8.82
CA PHE A 353 6.20 -46.49 7.78
C PHE A 353 6.33 -47.80 6.99
N ARG A 354 6.19 -48.96 7.66
CA ARG A 354 6.13 -50.27 7.00
C ARG A 354 4.93 -50.38 6.06
N HIS A 355 3.76 -49.89 6.49
CA HIS A 355 2.55 -49.85 5.66
C HIS A 355 2.77 -49.00 4.41
N LEU A 356 3.28 -47.77 4.58
CA LEU A 356 3.65 -46.89 3.46
C LEU A 356 4.55 -47.60 2.44
N LYS A 357 5.59 -48.28 2.91
CA LYS A 357 6.53 -49.00 2.03
C LYS A 357 5.92 -50.23 1.37
N THR A 358 4.93 -50.85 2.00
CA THR A 358 4.15 -51.94 1.40
C THR A 358 3.29 -51.43 0.24
N ILE A 359 2.67 -50.25 0.41
CA ILE A 359 1.93 -49.59 -0.68
C ILE A 359 2.88 -49.23 -1.83
N GLU A 360 4.01 -48.58 -1.55
CA GLU A 360 5.01 -48.25 -2.58
C GLU A 360 5.52 -49.47 -3.35
N ALA A 361 5.77 -50.60 -2.65
CA ALA A 361 6.14 -51.85 -3.29
C ALA A 361 5.02 -52.36 -4.22
N SER A 362 3.76 -52.31 -3.77
CA SER A 362 2.60 -52.77 -4.55
C SER A 362 2.32 -51.95 -5.82
N MET A 363 2.75 -50.69 -5.86
CA MET A 363 2.59 -49.82 -7.03
C MET A 363 3.61 -50.11 -8.14
N THR A 364 4.65 -50.89 -7.88
CA THR A 364 5.71 -51.19 -8.84
C THR A 364 5.39 -52.49 -9.58
N LEU A 365 5.18 -52.43 -10.90
CA LEU A 365 4.72 -53.57 -11.73
C LEU A 365 5.82 -54.61 -12.07
N ASN A 366 7.06 -54.41 -11.61
CA ASN A 366 8.18 -55.32 -11.89
C ASN A 366 8.26 -56.44 -10.85
N ARG A 367 8.65 -57.65 -11.29
CA ARG A 367 8.77 -58.86 -10.45
C ARG A 367 10.12 -59.02 -9.73
N ASP A 368 11.04 -58.07 -9.94
CA ASP A 368 12.32 -58.04 -9.25
C ASP A 368 12.17 -57.37 -7.88
N GLU A 369 13.02 -57.75 -6.92
CA GLU A 369 13.02 -57.19 -5.57
C GLU A 369 13.22 -55.66 -5.63
N VAL A 370 12.23 -54.91 -5.12
CA VAL A 370 12.22 -53.45 -5.15
C VAL A 370 12.90 -52.93 -3.87
N PRO A 371 13.57 -51.77 -3.86
CA PRO A 371 14.14 -51.20 -2.63
C PRO A 371 13.15 -51.13 -1.45
N SER A 372 11.85 -50.95 -1.74
CA SER A 372 10.78 -50.95 -0.74
C SER A 372 10.57 -52.32 -0.08
N ASP A 373 10.79 -53.44 -0.78
CA ASP A 373 10.68 -54.79 -0.21
C ASP A 373 11.74 -55.04 0.86
N VAL A 374 12.98 -54.62 0.57
CA VAL A 374 14.11 -54.69 1.51
C VAL A 374 13.81 -53.85 2.77
N VAL A 375 13.23 -52.66 2.60
CA VAL A 375 12.83 -51.78 3.70
C VAL A 375 11.71 -52.42 4.53
N VAL A 376 10.69 -52.99 3.89
CA VAL A 376 9.60 -53.72 4.57
C VAL A 376 10.14 -54.89 5.36
N GLY A 377 11.06 -55.67 4.80
CA GLY A 377 11.75 -56.77 5.48
C GLY A 377 12.45 -56.29 6.75
N ARG A 378 13.26 -55.23 6.65
CA ARG A 378 13.99 -54.65 7.78
C ARG A 378 13.08 -54.11 8.88
N LEU A 379 11.97 -53.46 8.52
CA LEU A 379 10.98 -52.98 9.48
C LEU A 379 10.24 -54.14 10.15
N SER A 380 9.96 -55.21 9.42
CA SER A 380 9.32 -56.42 9.94
C SER A 380 10.21 -57.15 10.95
N GLU A 381 11.52 -57.22 10.70
CA GLU A 381 12.50 -57.74 11.67
C GLU A 381 12.48 -56.93 12.98
N LYS A 382 12.50 -55.59 12.88
CA LYS A 382 12.45 -54.70 14.04
C LYS A 382 11.17 -54.88 14.85
N LEU A 383 10.02 -54.90 14.18
CA LEU A 383 8.73 -55.13 14.84
C LEU A 383 8.66 -56.52 15.50
N SER A 384 9.21 -57.55 14.85
CA SER A 384 9.30 -58.90 15.42
C SER A 384 10.18 -58.93 16.66
N TRP A 385 11.29 -58.18 16.68
CA TRP A 385 12.13 -58.03 17.87
C TRP A 385 11.36 -57.36 19.01
N PHE A 386 10.64 -56.26 18.75
CA PHE A 386 9.81 -55.60 19.77
C PHE A 386 8.77 -56.57 20.32
N LYS A 387 8.04 -57.27 19.44
CA LYS A 387 7.00 -58.24 19.81
C LYS A 387 7.52 -59.37 20.69
N ASN A 388 8.69 -59.92 20.38
CA ASN A 388 9.26 -61.07 21.11
C ASN A 388 10.04 -60.67 22.37
N SER A 389 10.36 -59.40 22.56
CA SER A 389 11.25 -58.96 23.65
C SER A 389 10.56 -58.80 25.01
N SER A 390 9.28 -58.40 25.04
CA SER A 390 8.53 -58.15 26.29
C SER A 390 7.03 -58.13 26.03
N SER A 391 6.22 -58.59 27.00
CA SER A 391 4.75 -58.50 26.93
C SER A 391 4.27 -57.08 26.64
N LYS A 392 4.85 -56.07 27.29
CA LYS A 392 4.46 -54.66 27.09
C LYS A 392 4.73 -54.16 25.67
N ARG A 393 5.85 -54.61 25.07
CA ARG A 393 6.23 -54.25 23.70
C ARG A 393 5.41 -55.04 22.67
N ALA A 394 5.01 -56.26 23.02
CA ALA A 394 4.05 -57.04 22.23
C ALA A 394 2.71 -56.31 22.14
N ASP A 395 2.21 -55.78 23.27
CA ASP A 395 0.97 -54.99 23.30
C ASP A 395 1.07 -53.75 22.41
N TRP A 396 2.22 -53.04 22.42
CA TRP A 396 2.44 -51.89 21.53
C TRP A 396 2.42 -52.26 20.05
N VAL A 397 2.99 -53.41 19.68
CA VAL A 397 2.99 -53.88 18.29
C VAL A 397 1.57 -54.27 17.87
N SER A 398 0.81 -54.96 18.72
CA SER A 398 -0.58 -55.33 18.44
C SER A 398 -1.47 -54.10 18.27
N GLU A 399 -1.41 -53.16 19.23
CA GLU A 399 -2.15 -51.89 19.15
C GLU A 399 -1.78 -51.08 17.90
N ALA A 400 -0.49 -51.00 17.56
CA ALA A 400 -0.06 -50.29 16.36
C ALA A 400 -0.55 -50.96 15.07
N GLN A 401 -0.69 -52.28 15.05
CA GLN A 401 -1.24 -53.03 13.92
C GLN A 401 -2.75 -52.82 13.79
N GLU A 402 -3.49 -52.88 14.90
CA GLU A 402 -4.93 -52.60 14.95
C GLU A 402 -5.24 -51.18 14.43
N ARG A 403 -4.47 -50.17 14.86
CA ARG A 403 -4.62 -48.78 14.36
C ARG A 403 -4.42 -48.66 12.86
N ILE A 404 -3.45 -49.39 12.29
CA ILE A 404 -3.20 -49.38 10.84
C ILE A 404 -4.37 -50.01 10.09
N GLU A 405 -4.97 -51.08 10.63
CA GLU A 405 -6.16 -51.72 10.07
C GLU A 405 -7.40 -50.82 10.13
N GLU A 406 -7.51 -49.98 11.18
CA GLU A 406 -8.55 -48.96 11.33
C GLU A 406 -8.32 -47.71 10.44
N GLY A 407 -7.14 -47.56 9.85
CA GLY A 407 -6.75 -46.38 9.06
C GLY A 407 -6.22 -45.20 9.89
N ASP A 408 -5.90 -45.42 11.17
CA ASP A 408 -5.26 -44.43 12.05
C ASP A 408 -3.72 -44.52 11.97
N TYR A 409 -3.15 -43.75 11.03
CA TYR A 409 -1.71 -43.72 10.79
C TYR A 409 -1.00 -42.66 11.65
N HIS A 410 0.27 -42.93 11.98
CA HIS A 410 1.07 -41.97 12.73
C HIS A 410 1.18 -40.63 11.98
N PRO A 411 1.07 -39.45 12.66
CA PRO A 411 1.01 -38.14 12.02
C PRO A 411 2.15 -37.80 11.06
N ASN A 412 3.34 -38.37 11.28
CA ASN A 412 4.49 -38.20 10.38
C ASN A 412 4.28 -38.84 8.99
N TRP A 413 3.41 -39.84 8.87
CA TRP A 413 3.22 -40.64 7.65
C TRP A 413 1.79 -40.56 7.10
N ALA A 414 0.80 -40.28 7.96
CA ALA A 414 -0.61 -40.21 7.58
C ALA A 414 -0.89 -39.40 6.31
N PRO A 415 -0.34 -38.17 6.12
CA PRO A 415 -0.64 -37.38 4.92
C PRO A 415 -0.16 -38.02 3.61
N ILE A 416 0.89 -38.85 3.68
CA ILE A 416 1.45 -39.53 2.51
C ILE A 416 0.67 -40.82 2.22
N ILE A 417 0.34 -41.57 3.27
CA ILE A 417 -0.43 -42.81 3.15
C ILE A 417 -1.84 -42.51 2.61
N GLU A 418 -2.54 -41.55 3.22
CA GLU A 418 -3.89 -41.12 2.78
C GLU A 418 -3.92 -40.65 1.33
N LEU A 419 -2.82 -40.06 0.84
CA LEU A 419 -2.70 -39.64 -0.56
C LEU A 419 -2.52 -40.83 -1.51
N LEU A 420 -1.84 -41.89 -1.08
CA LEU A 420 -1.56 -43.06 -1.91
C LEU A 420 -2.69 -44.11 -1.89
N GLU A 421 -3.54 -44.09 -0.87
CA GLU A 421 -4.72 -44.96 -0.76
C GLU A 421 -5.97 -44.40 -1.49
N GLN A 422 -5.93 -43.13 -1.91
CA GLN A 422 -6.92 -42.52 -2.83
C GLN A 422 -6.67 -42.93 -4.27
#